data_AF-A0A516P319-F1
#
_entry.id   AF-A0A516P319-F1
#
_cell.length_a   1.000
_cell.length_b   1.000
_cell.length_c   1.000
_cell.angle_alpha   90.00
_cell.angle_beta   90.00
_cell.angle_gamma   90.00
#
_symmetry.space_group_name_H-M   'P 1'
#
loop_
_entity.id
_entity.type
_entity.pdbx_description
1 polymer ?
#
loop_
_entity_poly.entity_id
_entity_poly.type
_entity_poly.pdbx_seq_one_letter_code
_entity_poly.pdbx_strand_id
1 'polypeptide(L)'
;MKLNLPSKIIFAMLLAFTINSFVYFGFANVYSSTILNYAHFQDQFQSGIYQYRILSGYLLGAVYECLSTLNIDYSIFKLKFINPQAEPQMYLSFYILNTVFIILSAFILVLITESKSFIASHSEKTLFVAVAVFIIGLTQFVIVPYDVSSYFFLLLFFYVLLQYLKDQSFFNIIILSVILLFSTLNRESSALSLSLAATLLYSKFGIQKKSVSLIVILVMIFMAVYFGLRVMSENFTTNDGNLFIQNFTQPKNILGILFWIVFFIFTLILAKDQKAIKHILLFHLLATPYLVVCFYTGILYEIRLYVPLFLTSLILSRISVANID
;
A
#
# COMPACT_ATOMS: atom_id res chain seq x y z
N MET A 1 26.12 -2.53 16.37
CA MET A 1 25.65 -3.83 16.92
C MET A 1 25.07 -4.66 15.77
N LYS A 2 25.56 -5.90 15.54
CA LYS A 2 24.97 -6.77 14.50
C LYS A 2 23.78 -7.50 15.10
N LEU A 3 22.57 -7.09 14.75
CA LEU A 3 21.34 -7.80 15.14
C LEU A 3 21.16 -9.04 14.25
N ASN A 4 20.72 -10.16 14.82
CA ASN A 4 20.27 -11.32 14.05
C ASN A 4 18.91 -11.04 13.38
N LEU A 5 18.52 -11.88 12.41
CA LEU A 5 17.27 -11.70 11.67
C LEU A 5 16.02 -11.62 12.59
N PRO A 6 15.85 -12.49 13.60
CA PRO A 6 14.73 -12.39 14.54
C PRO A 6 14.66 -11.05 15.27
N SER A 7 15.80 -10.53 15.77
CA SER A 7 15.81 -9.24 16.47
C SER A 7 15.50 -8.07 15.53
N LYS A 8 15.91 -8.13 14.26
CA LYS A 8 15.54 -7.11 13.26
C LYS A 8 14.03 -7.12 13.00
N ILE A 9 13.44 -8.31 12.87
CA ILE A 9 12.00 -8.49 12.69
C ILE A 9 11.24 -7.94 13.89
N ILE A 10 11.61 -8.35 15.10
CA ILE A 10 10.98 -7.88 16.34
C ILE A 10 11.08 -6.36 16.44
N PHE A 11 12.26 -5.79 16.18
CA PHE A 11 12.44 -4.34 16.16
C PHE A 11 11.50 -3.64 15.17
N ALA A 12 11.41 -4.13 13.92
CA ALA A 12 10.57 -3.54 12.90
C ALA A 12 9.07 -3.65 13.24
N MET A 13 8.63 -4.78 13.79
CA MET A 13 7.25 -4.99 14.23
C MET A 13 6.89 -4.08 15.41
N LEU A 14 7.77 -3.96 16.41
CA LEU A 14 7.57 -3.07 17.54
C LEU A 14 7.58 -1.59 17.11
N LEU A 15 8.44 -1.22 16.17
CA LEU A 15 8.47 0.12 15.58
C LEU A 15 7.14 0.44 14.88
N ALA A 16 6.64 -0.50 14.06
CA ALA A 16 5.36 -0.35 13.38
C ALA A 16 4.18 -0.24 14.35
N PHE A 17 4.14 -1.08 15.38
CA PHE A 17 3.15 -0.99 16.44
C PHE A 17 3.20 0.35 17.17
N THR A 18 4.41 0.80 17.55
CA THR A 18 4.61 2.06 18.28
C THR A 18 4.16 3.24 17.45
N ILE A 19 4.62 3.36 16.21
CA ILE A 19 4.25 4.47 15.32
C ILE A 19 2.74 4.48 15.10
N ASN A 20 2.12 3.33 14.83
CA ASN A 20 0.68 3.29 14.59
C ASN A 20 -0.11 3.69 15.84
N SER A 21 0.32 3.24 17.03
CA SER A 21 -0.27 3.64 18.30
C SER A 21 -0.22 5.16 18.51
N PHE A 22 0.95 5.78 18.25
CA PHE A 22 1.10 7.22 18.36
C PHE A 22 0.28 7.99 17.32
N VAL A 23 0.17 7.49 16.08
CA VAL A 23 -0.67 8.12 15.06
C VAL A 23 -2.14 8.11 15.46
N TYR A 24 -2.65 6.97 15.92
CA TYR A 24 -4.06 6.85 16.30
C TYR A 24 -4.39 7.54 17.63
N PHE A 25 -3.54 7.45 18.65
CA PHE A 25 -3.91 7.99 19.97
C PHE A 25 -3.29 9.36 20.27
N GLY A 26 -2.28 9.77 19.51
CA GLY A 26 -1.59 11.05 19.67
C GLY A 26 -2.06 12.16 18.73
N PHE A 27 -2.59 11.82 17.54
CA PHE A 27 -3.05 12.81 16.56
C PHE A 27 -4.57 12.73 16.33
N ALA A 28 -5.22 13.88 16.25
CA ALA A 28 -6.65 13.95 15.96
C ALA A 28 -6.90 13.82 14.45
N ASN A 29 -7.62 12.77 14.05
CA ASN A 29 -7.99 12.56 12.64
C ASN A 29 -9.31 13.26 12.30
N VAL A 30 -9.23 14.54 11.92
CA VAL A 30 -10.41 15.34 11.56
C VAL A 30 -11.01 14.88 10.22
N TYR A 31 -10.18 14.40 9.30
CA TYR A 31 -10.59 14.07 7.93
C TYR A 31 -11.53 12.85 7.86
N SER A 32 -11.36 11.90 8.77
CA SER A 32 -12.08 10.60 8.74
C SER A 32 -13.15 10.53 9.83
N SER A 33 -13.56 11.67 10.37
CA SER A 33 -14.43 11.77 11.55
C SER A 33 -15.84 11.21 11.31
N THR A 34 -16.32 11.17 10.07
CA THR A 34 -17.67 10.70 9.70
C THR A 34 -17.79 9.17 9.68
N ILE A 35 -16.72 8.46 9.30
CA ILE A 35 -16.69 6.99 9.19
C ILE A 35 -16.41 6.29 10.52
N LEU A 36 -16.30 7.05 11.62
CA LEU A 36 -16.12 6.50 12.96
C LEU A 36 -17.43 5.96 13.55
N ASN A 37 -18.48 5.85 12.75
CA ASN A 37 -19.76 5.24 13.09
C ASN A 37 -20.05 4.11 12.09
N TYR A 38 -20.52 2.97 12.58
CA TYR A 38 -20.74 1.79 11.73
C TYR A 38 -21.76 2.01 10.61
N ALA A 39 -22.85 2.74 10.86
CA ALA A 39 -23.88 3.01 9.86
C ALA A 39 -23.33 3.87 8.72
N HIS A 40 -22.71 5.00 9.05
CA HIS A 40 -22.08 5.88 8.05
C HIS A 40 -20.95 5.20 7.28
N PHE A 41 -20.20 4.30 7.94
CA PHE A 41 -19.21 3.47 7.26
C PHE A 41 -19.86 2.54 6.23
N GLN A 42 -20.93 1.83 6.59
CA GLN A 42 -21.65 0.95 5.67
C GLN A 42 -22.22 1.73 4.49
N ASP A 43 -22.83 2.88 4.74
CA ASP A 43 -23.38 3.75 3.68
C ASP A 43 -22.29 4.18 2.69
N GLN A 44 -21.10 4.55 3.20
CA GLN A 44 -19.98 4.91 2.33
C GLN A 44 -19.41 3.71 1.57
N PHE A 45 -19.30 2.53 2.21
CA PHE A 45 -18.71 1.35 1.59
C PHE A 45 -19.66 0.63 0.63
N GLN A 46 -20.96 0.84 0.74
CA GLN A 46 -21.96 0.34 -0.20
C GLN A 46 -22.24 1.31 -1.36
N SER A 47 -21.55 2.46 -1.40
CA SER A 47 -21.74 3.48 -2.43
C SER A 47 -20.43 3.92 -3.09
N GLY A 48 -20.57 4.50 -4.29
CA GLY A 48 -19.46 5.10 -5.04
C GLY A 48 -18.34 4.13 -5.39
N ILE A 49 -17.09 4.61 -5.38
CA ILE A 49 -15.90 3.80 -5.70
C ILE A 49 -15.50 2.80 -4.60
N TYR A 50 -16.09 2.89 -3.42
CA TYR A 50 -15.71 2.07 -2.26
C TYR A 50 -16.34 0.67 -2.31
N GLN A 51 -17.47 0.51 -3.00
CA GLN A 51 -18.17 -0.78 -3.18
C GLN A 51 -17.31 -1.87 -3.83
N TYR A 52 -16.29 -1.48 -4.60
CA TYR A 52 -15.36 -2.43 -5.22
C TYR A 52 -14.25 -2.90 -4.26
N ARG A 53 -14.12 -2.33 -3.06
CA ARG A 53 -13.04 -2.60 -2.08
C ARG A 53 -13.48 -3.60 -1.02
N ILE A 54 -13.95 -4.74 -1.51
CA ILE A 54 -14.69 -5.75 -0.74
C ILE A 54 -13.87 -6.29 0.44
N LEU A 55 -12.60 -6.66 0.19
CA LEU A 55 -11.81 -7.42 1.18
C LEU A 55 -11.62 -6.66 2.50
N SER A 56 -11.14 -5.42 2.44
CA SER A 56 -10.91 -4.62 3.65
C SER A 56 -12.19 -4.16 4.33
N GLY A 57 -13.28 -3.98 3.58
CA GLY A 57 -14.60 -3.70 4.16
C GLY A 57 -15.07 -4.83 5.09
N TYR A 58 -15.04 -6.07 4.58
CA TYR A 58 -15.39 -7.25 5.38
C TYR A 58 -14.44 -7.50 6.55
N LEU A 59 -13.12 -7.32 6.35
CA LEU A 59 -12.16 -7.48 7.44
C LEU A 59 -12.41 -6.48 8.57
N LEU A 60 -12.71 -5.22 8.25
CA LEU A 60 -13.04 -4.21 9.26
C LEU A 60 -14.34 -4.56 9.99
N GLY A 61 -15.37 -4.98 9.25
CA GLY A 61 -16.65 -5.42 9.82
C GLY A 61 -16.48 -6.59 10.79
N ALA A 62 -15.67 -7.59 10.42
CA ALA A 62 -15.39 -8.74 11.30
C ALA A 62 -14.67 -8.33 12.60
N VAL A 63 -13.74 -7.37 12.53
CA VAL A 63 -13.07 -6.82 13.73
C VAL A 63 -14.08 -6.04 14.60
N TYR A 64 -14.95 -5.26 13.97
CA TYR A 64 -16.00 -4.51 14.67
C TYR A 64 -16.99 -5.43 15.40
N GLU A 65 -17.48 -6.48 14.74
CA GLU A 65 -18.36 -7.47 15.35
C GLU A 65 -17.67 -8.16 16.54
N CYS A 66 -16.41 -8.56 16.37
CA CYS A 66 -15.62 -9.14 17.45
C CYS A 66 -15.53 -8.18 18.65
N LEU A 67 -15.18 -6.92 18.44
CA LEU A 67 -15.11 -5.91 19.52
C LEU A 67 -16.47 -5.62 20.16
N SER A 68 -17.55 -5.71 19.40
CA SER A 68 -18.92 -5.49 19.89
C SER A 68 -19.39 -6.61 20.83
N THR A 69 -18.87 -7.83 20.67
CA THR A 69 -19.16 -8.95 21.59
C THR A 69 -18.36 -8.89 22.89
N LEU A 70 -17.29 -8.10 22.94
CA LEU A 70 -16.43 -7.97 24.12
C LEU A 70 -16.98 -6.89 25.06
N ASN A 71 -17.06 -7.23 26.36
CA ASN A 71 -17.49 -6.30 27.40
C ASN A 71 -16.33 -5.38 27.83
N ILE A 72 -15.86 -4.54 26.91
CA ILE A 72 -14.77 -3.58 27.13
C ILE A 72 -15.36 -2.23 27.53
N ASP A 73 -14.81 -1.60 28.56
CA ASP A 73 -15.13 -0.21 28.87
C ASP A 73 -14.41 0.73 27.90
N TYR A 74 -15.18 1.38 27.04
CA TYR A 74 -14.69 2.33 26.05
C TYR A 74 -14.66 3.79 26.55
N SER A 75 -15.03 4.05 27.82
CA SER A 75 -15.12 5.39 28.40
C SER A 75 -13.79 6.16 28.40
N ILE A 76 -12.66 5.45 28.34
CA ILE A 76 -11.30 6.00 28.30
C ILE A 76 -11.05 6.78 27.00
N PHE A 77 -11.74 6.44 25.90
CA PHE A 77 -11.55 7.08 24.61
C PHE A 77 -12.35 8.38 24.49
N LYS A 78 -11.65 9.51 24.48
CA LYS A 78 -12.24 10.86 24.31
C LYS A 78 -12.58 11.20 22.85
N LEU A 79 -13.13 10.25 22.11
CA LEU A 79 -13.41 10.40 20.67
C LEU A 79 -14.59 11.32 20.37
N LYS A 80 -15.48 11.53 21.35
CA LYS A 80 -16.63 12.45 21.25
C LYS A 80 -16.23 13.91 21.01
N PHE A 81 -14.96 14.28 21.27
CA PHE A 81 -14.42 15.58 20.89
C PHE A 81 -14.28 15.76 19.37
N ILE A 82 -14.02 14.67 18.64
CA ILE A 82 -13.82 14.68 17.18
C ILE A 82 -15.17 14.59 16.46
N ASN A 83 -16.04 13.67 16.88
CA ASN A 83 -17.41 13.56 16.39
C ASN A 83 -18.31 13.02 17.51
N PRO A 84 -19.42 13.72 17.85
CA PRO A 84 -20.37 13.26 18.87
C PRO A 84 -20.97 11.87 18.59
N GLN A 85 -21.08 11.47 17.32
CA GLN A 85 -21.62 10.17 16.88
C GLN A 85 -20.55 9.08 16.71
N ALA A 86 -19.27 9.37 17.03
CA ALA A 86 -18.21 8.38 16.91
C ALA A 86 -18.39 7.23 17.91
N GLU A 87 -18.27 6.02 17.40
CA GLU A 87 -18.26 4.78 18.16
C GLU A 87 -16.81 4.38 18.44
N PRO A 88 -16.40 4.28 19.72
CA PRO A 88 -15.03 3.88 20.06
C PRO A 88 -14.63 2.51 19.52
N GLN A 89 -15.59 1.59 19.41
CA GLN A 89 -15.42 0.27 18.81
C GLN A 89 -14.95 0.39 17.36
N MET A 90 -15.60 1.26 16.57
CA MET A 90 -15.25 1.46 15.17
C MET A 90 -13.85 2.06 15.01
N TYR A 91 -13.51 3.03 15.86
CA TYR A 91 -12.17 3.60 15.89
C TYR A 91 -11.10 2.54 16.17
N LEU A 92 -11.36 1.68 17.17
CA LEU A 92 -10.48 0.58 17.51
C LEU A 92 -10.41 -0.48 16.42
N SER A 93 -11.49 -0.75 15.69
CA SER A 93 -11.46 -1.65 14.53
C SER A 93 -10.47 -1.18 13.48
N PHE A 94 -10.50 0.12 13.14
CA PHE A 94 -9.53 0.71 12.22
C PHE A 94 -8.11 0.59 12.74
N TYR A 95 -7.92 0.94 14.02
CA TYR A 95 -6.61 0.86 14.67
C TYR A 95 -6.06 -0.57 14.62
N ILE A 96 -6.83 -1.57 15.04
CA ILE A 96 -6.40 -2.97 15.08
C ILE A 96 -6.09 -3.46 13.67
N LEU A 97 -7.00 -3.25 12.72
CA LEU A 97 -6.82 -3.70 11.34
C LEU A 97 -5.53 -3.12 10.72
N ASN A 98 -5.37 -1.80 10.79
CA ASN A 98 -4.19 -1.14 10.23
C ASN A 98 -2.91 -1.48 11.00
N THR A 99 -2.99 -1.68 12.33
CA THR A 99 -1.85 -2.14 13.14
C THR A 99 -1.37 -3.52 12.70
N VAL A 100 -2.27 -4.46 12.47
CA VAL A 100 -1.92 -5.80 11.99
C VAL A 100 -1.22 -5.70 10.63
N PHE A 101 -1.79 -4.96 9.68
CA PHE A 101 -1.21 -4.87 8.34
C PHE A 101 0.10 -4.06 8.28
N ILE A 102 0.31 -3.04 9.11
CA ILE A 102 1.59 -2.32 9.15
C ILE A 102 2.69 -3.18 9.79
N ILE A 103 2.36 -4.00 10.81
CA ILE A 103 3.28 -4.98 11.40
C ILE A 103 3.68 -6.01 10.34
N LEU A 104 2.71 -6.56 9.61
CA LEU A 104 2.98 -7.50 8.51
C LEU A 104 3.80 -6.86 7.39
N SER A 105 3.52 -5.60 7.05
CA SER A 105 4.32 -4.83 6.07
C SER A 105 5.77 -4.66 6.53
N ALA A 106 5.98 -4.32 7.81
CA ALA A 106 7.30 -4.19 8.40
C ALA A 106 8.08 -5.52 8.41
N PHE A 107 7.39 -6.62 8.72
CA PHE A 107 7.95 -7.97 8.64
C PHE A 107 8.44 -8.28 7.21
N ILE A 108 7.59 -8.08 6.20
CA ILE A 108 7.97 -8.33 4.79
C ILE A 108 9.09 -7.40 4.33
N LEU A 109 9.10 -6.13 4.74
CA LEU A 109 10.19 -5.20 4.44
C LEU A 109 11.54 -5.68 4.99
N VAL A 110 11.57 -6.25 6.19
CA VAL A 110 12.80 -6.87 6.73
C VAL A 110 13.23 -8.05 5.86
N LEU A 111 12.31 -8.92 5.43
CA LEU A 111 12.65 -10.03 4.54
C LEU A 111 13.21 -9.55 3.18
N ILE A 112 12.61 -8.52 2.59
CA ILE A 112 13.08 -7.91 1.34
C ILE A 112 14.49 -7.32 1.52
N THR A 113 14.70 -6.53 2.57
CA THR A 113 15.99 -5.85 2.81
C THR A 113 17.10 -6.83 3.20
N GLU A 114 16.78 -7.96 3.82
CA GLU A 114 17.76 -9.02 4.14
C GLU A 114 18.02 -9.99 2.97
N SER A 115 17.31 -9.85 1.85
CA SER A 115 17.61 -10.62 0.63
C SER A 115 18.99 -10.27 0.06
N LYS A 116 19.62 -11.23 -0.63
CA LYS A 116 20.93 -11.03 -1.31
C LYS A 116 20.89 -9.97 -2.41
N SER A 117 19.72 -9.79 -2.99
CA SER A 117 19.45 -8.83 -4.06
C SER A 117 19.46 -7.39 -3.56
N PHE A 118 19.27 -7.16 -2.24
CA PHE A 118 19.22 -5.83 -1.65
C PHE A 118 20.60 -5.39 -1.13
N ILE A 119 21.25 -4.48 -1.85
CA ILE A 119 22.62 -4.06 -1.55
C ILE A 119 22.64 -2.79 -0.70
N ALA A 120 22.74 -2.98 0.61
CA ALA A 120 22.89 -1.92 1.58
C ALA A 120 23.61 -2.44 2.84
N SER A 121 24.24 -1.54 3.59
CA SER A 121 24.76 -1.81 4.93
C SER A 121 23.63 -2.13 5.92
N HIS A 122 23.96 -2.75 7.05
CA HIS A 122 22.95 -3.07 8.06
C HIS A 122 22.19 -1.83 8.58
N SER A 123 22.89 -0.72 8.79
CA SER A 123 22.28 0.53 9.25
C SER A 123 21.33 1.11 8.20
N GLU A 124 21.72 1.07 6.92
CA GLU A 124 20.84 1.48 5.82
C GLU A 124 19.59 0.59 5.75
N LYS A 125 19.72 -0.74 5.82
CA LYS A 125 18.56 -1.64 5.81
C LYS A 125 17.54 -1.28 6.89
N THR A 126 18.00 -1.06 8.12
CA THR A 126 17.14 -0.63 9.23
C THR A 126 16.50 0.74 8.95
N LEU A 127 17.26 1.70 8.42
CA LEU A 127 16.76 3.03 8.07
C LEU A 127 15.67 2.95 6.98
N PHE A 128 15.84 2.11 5.97
CA PHE A 128 14.86 1.91 4.90
C PHE A 128 13.54 1.37 5.45
N VAL A 129 13.60 0.35 6.32
CA VAL A 129 12.41 -0.19 6.99
C VAL A 129 11.75 0.89 7.85
N ALA A 130 12.54 1.64 8.64
CA ALA A 130 12.01 2.70 9.48
C ALA A 130 11.31 3.79 8.65
N VAL A 131 11.96 4.31 7.60
CA VAL A 131 11.38 5.31 6.70
C VAL A 131 10.08 4.81 6.09
N ALA A 132 10.04 3.58 5.58
CA ALA A 132 8.82 2.99 5.04
C ALA A 132 7.69 2.94 6.07
N VAL A 133 7.97 2.46 7.28
CA VAL A 133 6.97 2.39 8.38
C VAL A 133 6.51 3.79 8.81
N PHE A 134 7.42 4.76 8.93
CA PHE A 134 7.07 6.14 9.27
C PHE A 134 6.17 6.78 8.22
N ILE A 135 6.44 6.56 6.93
CA ILE A 135 5.60 7.09 5.85
C ILE A 135 4.22 6.44 5.83
N ILE A 136 4.15 5.11 5.98
CA ILE A 136 2.85 4.42 6.11
C ILE A 136 2.08 4.99 7.31
N GLY A 137 2.72 5.14 8.48
CA GLY A 137 2.12 5.73 9.67
C GLY A 137 1.62 7.16 9.44
N LEU A 138 2.47 8.05 8.91
CA LEU A 138 2.14 9.47 8.69
C LEU A 138 0.95 9.63 7.75
N THR A 139 0.87 8.79 6.70
CA THR A 139 -0.24 8.86 5.73
C THR A 139 -1.59 8.39 6.27
N GLN A 140 -1.62 7.77 7.45
CA GLN A 140 -2.86 7.42 8.15
C GLN A 140 -3.51 8.62 8.86
N PHE A 141 -3.06 9.85 8.57
CA PHE A 141 -3.86 11.06 8.82
C PHE A 141 -5.21 11.03 8.07
N VAL A 142 -5.37 10.15 7.06
CA VAL A 142 -6.69 9.70 6.60
C VAL A 142 -6.85 8.23 6.93
N ILE A 143 -7.72 7.91 7.88
CA ILE A 143 -8.01 6.54 8.31
C ILE A 143 -8.91 5.90 7.27
N VAL A 144 -8.44 4.81 6.70
CA VAL A 144 -9.22 3.92 5.82
C VAL A 144 -8.75 2.48 6.03
N PRO A 145 -9.59 1.47 5.73
CA PRO A 145 -9.26 0.09 6.03
C PRO A 145 -8.42 -0.59 4.94
N TYR A 146 -8.35 0.00 3.74
CA TYR A 146 -7.78 -0.63 2.54
C TYR A 146 -6.36 -0.18 2.16
N ASP A 147 -5.85 0.93 2.71
CA ASP A 147 -4.55 1.47 2.30
C ASP A 147 -3.39 0.60 2.81
N VAL A 148 -3.32 0.40 4.13
CA VAL A 148 -2.22 -0.32 4.78
C VAL A 148 -2.21 -1.80 4.33
N SER A 149 -3.39 -2.41 4.19
CA SER A 149 -3.52 -3.76 3.64
C SER A 149 -3.08 -3.82 2.17
N SER A 150 -3.35 -2.79 1.36
CA SER A 150 -2.85 -2.70 -0.02
C SER A 150 -1.32 -2.63 -0.06
N TYR A 151 -0.70 -1.86 0.84
CA TYR A 151 0.77 -1.79 0.93
C TYR A 151 1.38 -3.13 1.34
N PHE A 152 0.76 -3.84 2.28
CA PHE A 152 1.16 -5.20 2.62
C PHE A 152 1.14 -6.13 1.40
N PHE A 153 0.04 -6.16 0.65
CA PHE A 153 -0.06 -7.01 -0.55
C PHE A 153 0.95 -6.64 -1.63
N LEU A 154 1.24 -5.35 -1.83
CA LEU A 154 2.27 -4.88 -2.75
C LEU A 154 3.67 -5.37 -2.34
N LEU A 155 4.01 -5.27 -1.04
CA LEU A 155 5.29 -5.73 -0.50
C LEU A 155 5.40 -7.25 -0.56
N LEU A 156 4.33 -7.98 -0.23
CA LEU A 156 4.27 -9.43 -0.32
C LEU A 156 4.44 -9.88 -1.78
N PHE A 157 3.76 -9.22 -2.71
CA PHE A 157 3.92 -9.46 -4.14
C PHE A 157 5.36 -9.24 -4.58
N PHE A 158 5.99 -8.12 -4.17
CA PHE A 158 7.40 -7.84 -4.45
C PHE A 158 8.31 -8.97 -3.93
N TYR A 159 8.12 -9.40 -2.69
CA TYR A 159 8.93 -10.45 -2.07
C TYR A 159 8.84 -11.78 -2.83
N VAL A 160 7.62 -12.23 -3.18
CA VAL A 160 7.42 -13.46 -3.96
C VAL A 160 7.94 -13.30 -5.39
N LEU A 161 7.83 -12.10 -5.97
CA LEU A 161 8.38 -11.82 -7.30
C LEU A 161 9.90 -11.98 -7.32
N LEU A 162 10.61 -11.55 -6.27
CA LEU A 162 12.05 -11.82 -6.15
C LEU A 162 12.37 -13.31 -6.13
N GLN A 163 11.56 -14.12 -5.44
CA GLN A 163 11.73 -15.58 -5.44
C GLN A 163 11.44 -16.20 -6.81
N TYR A 164 10.42 -15.70 -7.52
CA TYR A 164 10.15 -16.11 -8.89
C TYR A 164 11.32 -15.78 -9.83
N LEU A 165 11.90 -14.60 -9.70
CA LEU A 165 13.04 -14.21 -10.54
C LEU A 165 14.22 -15.16 -10.33
N LYS A 166 14.40 -15.69 -9.12
CA LYS A 166 15.46 -16.65 -8.79
C LYS A 166 15.17 -18.04 -9.37
N ASP A 167 14.10 -18.68 -8.94
CA ASP A 167 13.88 -20.11 -9.18
C ASP A 167 12.96 -20.39 -10.39
N GLN A 168 12.28 -19.36 -10.93
CA GLN A 168 11.29 -19.46 -12.03
C GLN A 168 10.19 -20.51 -11.81
N SER A 169 9.95 -20.89 -10.55
CA SER A 169 8.99 -21.95 -10.20
C SER A 169 7.55 -21.56 -10.56
N PHE A 170 6.82 -22.51 -11.15
CA PHE A 170 5.39 -22.38 -11.43
C PHE A 170 4.57 -22.11 -10.15
N PHE A 171 5.02 -22.67 -9.01
CA PHE A 171 4.38 -22.42 -7.72
C PHE A 171 4.41 -20.93 -7.34
N ASN A 172 5.50 -20.23 -7.63
CA ASN A 172 5.60 -18.78 -7.38
C ASN A 172 4.65 -18.00 -8.28
N ILE A 173 4.38 -18.48 -9.51
CA ILE A 173 3.38 -17.86 -10.40
C ILE A 173 1.97 -17.99 -9.80
N ILE A 174 1.63 -19.17 -9.27
CA ILE A 174 0.34 -19.38 -8.57
C ILE A 174 0.23 -18.43 -7.38
N ILE A 175 1.27 -18.34 -6.54
CA ILE A 175 1.25 -17.45 -5.38
C ILE A 175 1.11 -15.98 -5.81
N LEU A 176 1.86 -15.52 -6.81
CA LEU A 176 1.74 -14.15 -7.34
C LEU A 176 0.33 -13.86 -7.86
N SER A 177 -0.28 -14.84 -8.53
CA SER A 177 -1.65 -14.76 -9.05
C SER A 177 -2.67 -14.61 -7.93
N VAL A 178 -2.54 -15.40 -6.86
CA VAL A 178 -3.41 -15.35 -5.69
C VAL A 178 -3.25 -14.03 -4.94
N ILE A 179 -2.01 -13.57 -4.73
CA ILE A 179 -1.74 -12.27 -4.09
C ILE A 179 -2.37 -11.14 -4.91
N LEU A 180 -2.20 -11.16 -6.23
CA LEU A 180 -2.77 -10.12 -7.11
C LEU A 180 -4.30 -10.13 -7.07
N LEU A 181 -4.92 -11.31 -7.04
CA LEU A 181 -6.37 -11.44 -6.91
C LEU A 181 -6.87 -10.79 -5.61
N PHE A 182 -6.30 -11.14 -4.46
CA PHE A 182 -6.68 -10.53 -3.18
C PHE A 182 -6.34 -9.04 -3.12
N SER A 183 -5.20 -8.64 -3.69
CA SER A 183 -4.80 -7.24 -3.79
C SER A 183 -5.80 -6.42 -4.60
N THR A 184 -6.35 -6.99 -5.68
CA THR A 184 -7.34 -6.32 -6.55
C THR A 184 -8.72 -6.25 -5.90
N LEU A 185 -9.14 -7.30 -5.18
CA LEU A 185 -10.33 -7.27 -4.32
C LEU A 185 -10.22 -6.25 -3.18
N ASN A 186 -8.99 -5.91 -2.80
CA ASN A 186 -8.74 -4.91 -1.78
C ASN A 186 -8.76 -3.49 -2.35
N ARG A 187 -8.04 -3.28 -3.46
CA ARG A 187 -7.92 -1.97 -4.09
C ARG A 187 -7.41 -2.08 -5.53
N GLU A 188 -7.96 -1.28 -6.42
CA GLU A 188 -7.60 -1.25 -7.85
C GLU A 188 -6.14 -0.80 -8.09
N SER A 189 -5.52 -0.13 -7.12
CA SER A 189 -4.10 0.25 -7.15
C SER A 189 -3.15 -0.95 -7.17
N SER A 190 -3.64 -2.19 -7.02
CA SER A 190 -2.89 -3.42 -7.29
C SER A 190 -2.31 -3.46 -8.71
N ALA A 191 -2.82 -2.65 -9.64
CA ALA A 191 -2.22 -2.42 -10.95
C ALA A 191 -0.73 -2.00 -10.87
N LEU A 192 -0.30 -1.34 -9.78
CA LEU A 192 1.11 -0.99 -9.57
C LEU A 192 2.00 -2.22 -9.39
N SER A 193 1.46 -3.35 -8.90
CA SER A 193 2.17 -4.63 -8.85
C SER A 193 2.49 -5.15 -10.26
N LEU A 194 1.64 -4.85 -11.26
CA LEU A 194 1.91 -5.18 -12.66
C LEU A 194 3.05 -4.33 -13.23
N SER A 195 3.04 -3.01 -12.96
CA SER A 195 4.11 -2.10 -13.37
C SER A 195 5.45 -2.50 -12.75
N LEU A 196 5.43 -2.92 -11.48
CA LEU A 196 6.58 -3.48 -10.77
C LEU A 196 7.07 -4.79 -11.41
N ALA A 197 6.16 -5.73 -11.67
CA ALA A 197 6.50 -7.01 -12.30
C ALA A 197 7.16 -6.80 -13.67
N ALA A 198 6.56 -5.95 -14.50
CA ALA A 198 7.10 -5.58 -15.79
C ALA A 198 8.50 -4.95 -15.68
N THR A 199 8.71 -4.03 -14.73
CA THR A 199 10.01 -3.39 -14.49
C THR A 199 11.11 -4.41 -14.20
N LEU A 200 10.88 -5.31 -13.24
CA LEU A 200 11.90 -6.28 -12.82
C LEU A 200 12.11 -7.39 -13.86
N LEU A 201 11.05 -7.89 -14.50
CA LEU A 201 11.15 -8.92 -15.53
C LEU A 201 11.89 -8.41 -16.78
N TYR A 202 11.56 -7.21 -17.24
CA TYR A 202 12.26 -6.59 -18.37
C TYR A 202 13.71 -6.28 -18.02
N SER A 203 14.02 -5.89 -16.79
CA SER A 203 15.41 -5.72 -16.40
C SER A 203 16.20 -7.02 -16.33
N LYS A 204 15.58 -8.14 -15.92
CA LYS A 204 16.32 -9.40 -15.73
C LYS A 204 16.48 -10.18 -17.03
N PHE A 205 15.40 -10.34 -17.77
CA PHE A 205 15.35 -11.22 -18.95
C PHE A 205 15.19 -10.43 -20.26
N GLY A 206 15.01 -9.11 -20.21
CA GLY A 206 14.61 -8.33 -21.38
C GLY A 206 13.16 -8.62 -21.82
N ILE A 207 12.82 -8.16 -23.02
CA ILE A 207 11.52 -8.41 -23.66
C ILE A 207 11.54 -9.79 -24.31
N GLN A 208 11.64 -10.83 -23.49
CA GLN A 208 11.58 -12.22 -23.93
C GLN A 208 10.18 -12.80 -23.71
N LYS A 209 9.87 -13.89 -24.42
CA LYS A 209 8.58 -14.60 -24.33
C LYS A 209 8.20 -14.94 -22.88
N LYS A 210 9.17 -15.31 -22.04
CA LYS A 210 8.96 -15.64 -20.61
C LYS A 210 8.48 -14.43 -19.79
N SER A 211 9.14 -13.28 -19.94
CA SER A 211 8.74 -12.02 -19.27
C SER A 211 7.34 -11.62 -19.69
N VAL A 212 7.08 -11.64 -21.00
CA VAL A 212 5.78 -11.25 -21.56
C VAL A 212 4.68 -12.22 -21.12
N SER A 213 4.92 -13.53 -21.13
CA SER A 213 3.91 -14.51 -20.73
C SER A 213 3.46 -14.34 -19.28
N LEU A 214 4.40 -14.09 -18.35
CA LEU A 214 4.02 -13.88 -16.95
C LEU A 214 3.22 -12.59 -16.78
N ILE A 215 3.66 -11.49 -17.41
CA ILE A 215 2.93 -10.21 -17.35
C ILE A 215 1.52 -10.39 -17.91
N VAL A 216 1.35 -11.08 -19.04
CA VAL A 216 0.03 -11.33 -19.64
C VAL A 216 -0.85 -12.14 -18.69
N ILE A 217 -0.35 -13.19 -18.05
CA ILE A 217 -1.12 -13.97 -17.07
C ILE A 217 -1.60 -13.07 -15.92
N LEU A 218 -0.71 -12.26 -15.36
CA LEU A 218 -1.05 -11.35 -14.25
C LEU A 218 -2.04 -10.27 -14.68
N VAL A 219 -1.88 -9.69 -15.88
CA VAL A 219 -2.82 -8.71 -16.45
C VAL A 219 -4.19 -9.35 -16.64
N MET A 220 -4.28 -10.56 -17.17
CA MET A 220 -5.55 -11.26 -17.36
C MET A 220 -6.27 -11.50 -16.04
N ILE A 221 -5.54 -11.88 -14.98
CA ILE A 221 -6.12 -12.04 -13.63
C ILE A 221 -6.63 -10.71 -13.09
N PHE A 222 -5.82 -9.66 -13.17
CA PHE A 222 -6.23 -8.32 -12.73
C PHE A 222 -7.51 -7.87 -13.46
N MET A 223 -7.54 -8.00 -14.79
CA MET A 223 -8.69 -7.62 -15.60
C MET A 223 -9.93 -8.47 -15.29
N ALA A 224 -9.77 -9.78 -15.09
CA ALA A 224 -10.86 -10.66 -14.72
C ALA A 224 -11.49 -10.26 -13.38
N VAL A 225 -10.68 -9.96 -12.37
CA VAL A 225 -11.18 -9.51 -11.06
C VAL A 225 -11.79 -8.11 -11.16
N TYR A 226 -11.10 -7.18 -11.83
CA TYR A 226 -11.56 -5.80 -11.99
C TYR A 226 -12.93 -5.74 -12.70
N PHE A 227 -13.08 -6.41 -13.84
CA PHE A 227 -14.35 -6.47 -14.54
C PHE A 227 -15.39 -7.29 -13.80
N GLY A 228 -15.00 -8.38 -13.14
CA GLY A 228 -15.89 -9.18 -12.31
C GLY A 228 -16.57 -8.33 -11.23
N LEU A 229 -15.80 -7.52 -10.51
CA LEU A 229 -16.32 -6.58 -9.51
C LEU A 229 -17.27 -5.54 -10.12
N ARG A 230 -16.94 -5.02 -11.31
CA ARG A 230 -17.76 -4.02 -12.00
C ARG A 230 -19.10 -4.58 -12.47
N VAL A 231 -19.10 -5.81 -13.01
CA VAL A 231 -20.33 -6.50 -13.42
C VAL A 231 -21.21 -6.84 -12.23
N MET A 232 -20.62 -7.35 -11.13
CA MET A 232 -21.38 -7.72 -9.92
C MET A 232 -22.04 -6.52 -9.23
N SER A 233 -21.45 -5.33 -9.36
CA SER A 233 -21.93 -4.12 -8.70
C SER A 233 -22.95 -3.32 -9.54
N GLU A 234 -23.24 -3.76 -10.78
CA GLU A 234 -24.13 -3.11 -11.75
C GLU A 234 -23.84 -1.62 -12.04
N ASN A 235 -22.68 -1.13 -11.61
CA ASN A 235 -22.27 0.26 -11.71
C ASN A 235 -20.93 0.35 -12.46
N PHE A 236 -20.94 1.10 -13.56
CA PHE A 236 -19.73 1.38 -14.36
C PHE A 236 -19.14 2.77 -14.09
N THR A 237 -19.66 3.48 -13.08
CA THR A 237 -19.14 4.78 -12.67
C THR A 237 -17.74 4.61 -12.09
N THR A 238 -16.74 5.11 -12.82
CA THR A 238 -15.32 5.07 -12.44
C THR A 238 -14.89 6.29 -11.62
N ASN A 239 -15.73 7.32 -11.54
CA ASN A 239 -15.42 8.60 -10.91
C ASN A 239 -16.55 9.11 -10.02
N ASP A 240 -16.18 9.63 -8.85
CA ASP A 240 -17.05 10.45 -8.00
C ASP A 240 -17.10 11.93 -8.50
N GLY A 241 -16.41 12.27 -9.60
CA GLY A 241 -16.46 13.59 -10.25
C GLY A 241 -15.23 13.87 -11.14
N ASN A 242 -15.27 14.99 -11.88
CA ASN A 242 -14.09 15.54 -12.56
C ASN A 242 -13.42 16.57 -11.63
N LEU A 243 -12.37 16.14 -10.92
CA LEU A 243 -11.65 16.99 -9.95
C LEU A 243 -10.44 17.70 -10.57
N PHE A 244 -10.19 17.52 -11.88
CA PHE A 244 -8.98 18.03 -12.54
C PHE A 244 -8.79 19.54 -12.34
N ILE A 245 -9.84 20.34 -12.51
CA ILE A 245 -9.78 21.80 -12.34
C ILE A 245 -9.57 22.17 -10.87
N GLN A 246 -10.21 21.46 -9.93
CA GLN A 246 -10.07 21.70 -8.50
C GLN A 246 -8.68 21.32 -7.98
N ASN A 247 -8.06 20.31 -8.59
CA ASN A 247 -6.71 19.84 -8.29
C ASN A 247 -5.64 20.91 -8.53
N PHE A 248 -5.80 21.76 -9.54
CA PHE A 248 -4.85 22.85 -9.82
C PHE A 248 -5.24 24.19 -9.20
N THR A 249 -6.48 24.35 -8.74
CA THR A 249 -6.97 25.63 -8.18
C THR A 249 -6.83 25.70 -6.65
N GLN A 250 -6.90 24.57 -5.94
CA GLN A 250 -6.83 24.56 -4.48
C GLN A 250 -5.39 24.49 -3.96
N PRO A 251 -4.95 25.40 -3.06
CA PRO A 251 -3.60 25.39 -2.51
C PRO A 251 -3.20 24.09 -1.80
N LYS A 252 -4.18 23.37 -1.22
CA LYS A 252 -3.95 22.07 -0.58
C LYS A 252 -3.42 21.02 -1.57
N ASN A 253 -3.97 20.99 -2.79
CA ASN A 253 -3.56 20.01 -3.79
C ASN A 253 -2.15 20.28 -4.34
N ILE A 254 -1.71 21.54 -4.35
CA ILE A 254 -0.32 21.91 -4.66
C ILE A 254 0.66 21.32 -3.66
N LEU A 255 0.32 21.29 -2.36
CA LEU A 255 1.15 20.63 -1.34
C LEU A 255 1.27 19.11 -1.59
N GLY A 256 0.20 18.48 -2.07
CA GLY A 256 0.21 17.07 -2.48
C GLY A 256 1.17 16.80 -3.65
N ILE A 257 1.14 17.65 -4.68
CA ILE A 257 2.08 17.56 -5.81
C ILE A 257 3.52 17.78 -5.34
N LEU A 258 3.76 18.78 -4.47
CA LEU A 258 5.08 19.03 -3.90
C LEU A 258 5.58 17.80 -3.13
N PHE A 259 4.72 17.17 -2.33
CA PHE A 259 5.05 15.94 -1.62
C PHE A 259 5.46 14.83 -2.60
N TRP A 260 4.68 14.61 -3.67
CA TRP A 260 5.01 13.63 -4.70
C TRP A 260 6.37 13.89 -5.36
N ILE A 261 6.65 15.14 -5.77
CA ILE A 261 7.92 15.52 -6.41
C ILE A 261 9.10 15.30 -5.45
N VAL A 262 8.98 15.77 -4.21
CA VAL A 262 10.05 15.62 -3.20
C VAL A 262 10.35 14.15 -2.95
N PHE A 263 9.31 13.32 -2.78
CA PHE A 263 9.47 11.89 -2.50
C PHE A 263 10.02 11.13 -3.71
N PHE A 264 9.61 11.49 -4.91
CA PHE A 264 10.17 10.96 -6.14
C PHE A 264 11.67 11.27 -6.25
N ILE A 265 12.05 12.56 -6.15
CA ILE A 265 13.46 12.99 -6.21
C ILE A 265 14.27 12.33 -5.08
N PHE A 266 13.73 12.24 -3.88
CA PHE A 266 14.38 11.58 -2.75
C PHE A 266 14.73 10.11 -3.07
N THR A 267 13.83 9.36 -3.71
CA THR A 267 14.13 7.98 -4.12
C THR A 267 15.21 7.88 -5.20
N LEU A 268 15.32 8.88 -6.09
CA LEU A 268 16.38 8.96 -7.07
C LEU A 268 17.74 9.27 -6.43
N ILE A 269 17.78 10.14 -5.42
CA ILE A 269 19.00 10.46 -4.65
C ILE A 269 19.49 9.24 -3.87
N LEU A 270 18.59 8.43 -3.31
CA LEU A 270 18.92 7.22 -2.57
C LEU A 270 19.39 6.04 -3.45
N ALA A 271 19.19 6.14 -4.77
CA ALA A 271 19.54 5.10 -5.70
C ALA A 271 21.04 4.81 -5.68
N LYS A 272 21.39 3.53 -5.53
CA LYS A 272 22.80 3.11 -5.40
C LYS A 272 23.61 3.40 -6.66
N ASP A 273 23.02 3.19 -7.83
CA ASP A 273 23.69 3.26 -9.12
C ASP A 273 22.75 3.68 -10.26
N GLN A 274 23.32 3.92 -11.43
CA GLN A 274 22.56 4.31 -12.63
C GLN A 274 21.56 3.25 -13.07
N LYS A 275 21.76 1.96 -12.76
CA LYS A 275 20.78 0.92 -13.07
C LYS A 275 19.55 1.03 -12.15
N ALA A 276 19.75 1.24 -10.85
CA ALA A 276 18.64 1.50 -9.92
C ALA A 276 17.82 2.73 -10.32
N ILE A 277 18.46 3.82 -10.77
CA ILE A 277 17.77 5.00 -11.31
C ILE A 277 16.90 4.60 -12.52
N LYS A 278 17.44 3.83 -13.46
CA LYS A 278 16.68 3.35 -14.63
C LYS A 278 15.48 2.48 -14.22
N HIS A 279 15.60 1.65 -13.18
CA HIS A 279 14.47 0.86 -12.67
C HIS A 279 13.37 1.72 -12.09
N ILE A 280 13.73 2.74 -11.29
CA ILE A 280 12.76 3.68 -10.73
C ILE A 280 12.03 4.44 -11.84
N LEU A 281 12.77 4.92 -12.85
CA LEU A 281 12.18 5.64 -13.98
C LEU A 281 11.29 4.74 -14.84
N LEU A 282 11.72 3.51 -15.13
CA LEU A 282 10.91 2.54 -15.87
C LEU A 282 9.63 2.18 -15.12
N PHE A 283 9.71 2.00 -13.80
CA PHE A 283 8.54 1.76 -12.96
C PHE A 283 7.54 2.92 -13.03
N HIS A 284 8.00 4.16 -12.89
CA HIS A 284 7.13 5.33 -12.98
C HIS A 284 6.53 5.50 -14.37
N LEU A 285 7.29 5.23 -15.44
CA LEU A 285 6.79 5.24 -16.80
C LEU A 285 5.64 4.23 -16.97
N LEU A 286 5.82 3.00 -16.47
CA LEU A 286 4.78 1.96 -16.51
C LEU A 286 3.63 2.20 -15.52
N ALA A 287 3.83 3.03 -14.50
CA ALA A 287 2.80 3.46 -13.55
C ALA A 287 2.06 4.73 -14.01
N THR A 288 2.40 5.30 -15.17
CA THR A 288 1.74 6.49 -15.72
C THR A 288 0.22 6.38 -15.77
N PRO A 289 -0.39 5.24 -16.19
CA PRO A 289 -1.85 5.13 -16.18
C PRO A 289 -2.47 5.36 -14.79
N TYR A 290 -1.83 4.86 -13.74
CA TYR A 290 -2.24 5.09 -12.35
C TYR A 290 -2.11 6.57 -11.97
N LEU A 291 -0.97 7.20 -12.30
CA LEU A 291 -0.75 8.62 -12.03
C LEU A 291 -1.80 9.49 -12.72
N VAL A 292 -2.09 9.24 -14.00
CA VAL A 292 -3.10 9.99 -14.76
C VAL A 292 -4.47 9.90 -14.08
N VAL A 293 -4.87 8.70 -13.63
CA VAL A 293 -6.11 8.53 -12.88
C VAL A 293 -6.06 9.31 -11.56
N CYS A 294 -4.96 9.25 -10.80
CA CYS A 294 -4.82 10.05 -9.58
C CYS A 294 -4.94 11.56 -9.84
N PHE A 295 -4.40 12.09 -10.95
CA PHE A 295 -4.54 13.49 -11.33
C PHE A 295 -5.95 13.87 -11.77
N TYR A 296 -6.66 12.94 -12.39
CA TYR A 296 -8.00 13.18 -12.92
C TYR A 296 -9.10 13.04 -11.84
N THR A 297 -8.94 12.09 -10.92
CA THR A 297 -10.02 11.61 -10.03
C THR A 297 -9.64 11.70 -8.56
N GLY A 298 -8.35 11.70 -8.24
CA GLY A 298 -7.86 11.72 -6.88
C GLY A 298 -7.79 13.14 -6.31
N ILE A 299 -7.98 13.24 -5.00
CA ILE A 299 -7.65 14.44 -4.23
C ILE A 299 -6.15 14.42 -4.01
N LEU A 300 -5.39 15.27 -4.73
CA LEU A 300 -3.92 15.22 -4.72
C LEU A 300 -3.31 15.48 -3.33
N TYR A 301 -4.02 16.21 -2.47
CA TYR A 301 -3.64 16.40 -1.07
C TYR A 301 -3.55 15.09 -0.28
N GLU A 302 -4.26 14.04 -0.70
CA GLU A 302 -4.19 12.73 -0.08
C GLU A 302 -2.89 12.00 -0.44
N ILE A 303 -1.80 12.36 0.26
CA ILE A 303 -0.45 11.83 0.00
C ILE A 303 -0.36 10.30 0.05
N ARG A 304 -1.33 9.62 0.68
CA ARG A 304 -1.52 8.16 0.62
C ARG A 304 -1.54 7.59 -0.80
N LEU A 305 -2.01 8.34 -1.79
CA LEU A 305 -2.03 7.93 -3.21
C LEU A 305 -0.62 7.68 -3.76
N TYR A 306 0.39 8.35 -3.19
CA TYR A 306 1.78 8.26 -3.62
C TYR A 306 2.61 7.25 -2.82
N VAL A 307 2.09 6.76 -1.68
CA VAL A 307 2.82 5.80 -0.82
C VAL A 307 3.20 4.51 -1.54
N PRO A 308 2.31 3.85 -2.33
CA PRO A 308 2.70 2.68 -3.12
C PRO A 308 3.85 2.94 -4.08
N LEU A 309 3.84 4.10 -4.75
CA LEU A 309 4.90 4.51 -5.68
C LEU A 309 6.21 4.73 -4.94
N PHE A 310 6.14 5.42 -3.80
CA PHE A 310 7.30 5.68 -2.96
C PHE A 310 7.90 4.40 -2.39
N LEU A 311 7.09 3.51 -1.80
CA LEU A 311 7.56 2.24 -1.24
C LEU A 311 8.25 1.37 -2.29
N THR A 312 7.64 1.29 -3.48
CA THR A 312 8.21 0.51 -4.58
C THR A 312 9.55 1.10 -5.04
N SER A 313 9.61 2.42 -5.20
CA SER A 313 10.82 3.13 -5.64
C SER A 313 11.92 3.10 -4.60
N LEU A 314 11.56 3.19 -3.32
CA LEU A 314 12.48 3.04 -2.20
C LEU A 314 13.15 1.66 -2.24
N ILE A 315 12.39 0.59 -2.47
CA ILE A 315 12.95 -0.77 -2.58
C ILE A 315 13.81 -0.91 -3.84
N LEU A 316 13.30 -0.45 -5.00
CA LEU A 316 14.03 -0.51 -6.27
C LEU A 316 15.38 0.24 -6.22
N SER A 317 15.49 1.29 -5.39
CA SER A 317 16.72 2.09 -5.27
C SER A 317 17.95 1.28 -4.82
N ARG A 318 17.78 0.11 -4.19
CA ARG A 318 18.87 -0.75 -3.68
C ARG A 318 18.85 -2.18 -4.22
N ILE A 319 17.93 -2.51 -5.12
CA ILE A 319 17.84 -3.85 -5.71
C ILE A 319 18.84 -4.00 -6.85
N SER A 320 19.67 -5.03 -6.77
CA SER A 320 20.53 -5.48 -7.87
C SER A 320 19.96 -6.74 -8.49
N VAL A 321 19.43 -6.60 -9.70
CA VAL A 321 18.90 -7.72 -10.49
C VAL A 321 19.99 -8.75 -10.83
N ALA A 322 21.25 -8.33 -10.92
CA ALA A 322 22.40 -9.21 -11.18
C ALA A 322 22.73 -10.15 -10.01
N ASN A 323 22.24 -9.87 -8.80
CA ASN A 323 22.49 -10.70 -7.61
C ASN A 323 21.31 -11.63 -7.31
N ILE A 324 20.33 -11.70 -8.21
CA ILE A 324 19.19 -12.61 -8.11
C ILE A 324 19.60 -13.93 -8.78
N ASP A 325 20.42 -14.73 -8.11
CA ASP A 325 20.83 -16.08 -8.54
C ASP A 325 20.33 -17.16 -7.59
#